data_AF-A0A931DJL2-F1
#
_entry.id   AF-A0A931DJL2-F1
#
_cell.length_a   1.000
_cell.length_b   1.000
_cell.length_c   1.000
_cell.angle_alpha   90.00
_cell.angle_beta   90.00
_cell.angle_gamma   90.00
#
_symmetry.space_group_name_H-M   'P 1'
#
loop_
_entity.id
_entity.type
_entity.pdbx_description
1 polymer ?
#
loop_
_entity_poly.entity_id
_entity_poly.type
_entity_poly.pdbx_seq_one_letter_code
_entity_poly.pdbx_strand_id
1 'polypeptide(L)'
;MTILKRRSEANADPVNPEQLASELQRRRELADARRADELQRARAEAGHGRARADVATESRLAELARAEREADVRAEAELARMYREFRAAGERTRIRAVMARSGEARALRLEWLRARNLRVLVPVLVGFGVWSTTGVQQGAARLMGVHADSPVWWTLWGLEALLIGAVCWIIVCRGRLAASGGTLARQAEKVGFGCLFTSIVLNLVAAVPAGDASQVSGWAVASSMFAHALGPVGAAVTAHLIGVIDQSIAEADPWHDQDGQAVPRLAKMEMRPREDASAGSVRVGTRPGASGSALDAGAQCSPEGVAAGRAAVWPVPSGQRLMLPVIARPEPAHTPAPDGEADSRTGGDLAREPRSAAPRKRRPNKGVRVPESAKPAPRPLTDEQQCERLVAAINRGEVPEDASIRQVQSALNVGFGRAKRIKELYAERLADLHRAVIQALPERDEPPARAGLTVVGGER
;
A
#
# COMPACT_ATOMS: atom_id res chain seq x y z
N MET A 1 28.11 86.81 -17.20
CA MET A 1 28.95 87.47 -18.22
C MET A 1 29.71 88.59 -17.52
N THR A 2 30.98 88.34 -17.16
CA THR A 2 31.83 89.33 -16.50
C THR A 2 33.14 89.35 -17.28
N ILE A 3 33.28 90.37 -18.12
CA ILE A 3 34.39 90.56 -19.06
C ILE A 3 35.57 91.11 -18.25
N LEU A 4 36.51 90.25 -17.89
CA LEU A 4 37.76 90.67 -17.26
C LEU A 4 38.73 91.19 -18.32
N LYS A 5 38.96 92.51 -18.24
CA LYS A 5 39.82 93.36 -19.05
C LYS A 5 41.27 92.85 -18.98
N ARG A 6 41.75 92.28 -20.09
CA ARG A 6 43.13 91.79 -20.25
C ARG A 6 44.08 93.00 -20.28
N ARG A 7 44.86 93.16 -19.22
CA ARG A 7 45.94 94.16 -19.12
C ARG A 7 47.06 93.73 -20.07
N SER A 8 47.42 94.63 -20.97
CA SER A 8 48.55 94.51 -21.90
C SER A 8 49.86 94.60 -21.10
N GLU A 9 50.64 93.53 -21.10
CA GLU A 9 52.05 93.55 -20.70
C GLU A 9 52.90 93.79 -21.95
N ALA A 10 53.22 95.06 -22.16
CA ALA A 10 54.26 95.52 -23.07
C ALA A 10 55.49 95.84 -22.20
N ASN A 11 56.36 94.86 -22.01
CA ASN A 11 57.79 95.03 -21.67
C ASN A 11 58.47 93.67 -21.82
N ALA A 12 58.95 93.39 -23.03
CA ALA A 12 59.78 92.23 -23.29
C ALA A 12 61.24 92.67 -23.18
N ASP A 13 61.79 92.58 -21.97
CA ASP A 13 63.24 92.49 -21.80
C ASP A 13 63.75 91.28 -22.63
N PRO A 14 64.95 91.34 -23.21
CA PRO A 14 65.49 90.25 -24.01
C PRO A 14 65.60 89.01 -23.13
N VAL A 15 64.67 88.07 -23.33
CA VAL A 15 64.58 86.82 -22.61
C VAL A 15 65.92 86.10 -22.80
N ASN A 16 66.72 86.06 -21.74
CA ASN A 16 67.95 85.30 -21.73
C ASN A 16 67.57 83.81 -21.84
N PRO A 17 67.95 83.12 -22.93
CA PRO A 17 67.51 81.75 -23.19
C PRO A 17 67.91 80.77 -22.07
N GLU A 18 68.97 81.06 -21.33
CA GLU A 18 69.41 80.26 -20.18
C GLU A 18 68.47 80.39 -18.97
N GLN A 19 67.89 81.57 -18.75
CA GLN A 19 66.92 81.80 -17.67
C GLN A 19 65.58 81.15 -17.98
N LEU A 20 65.15 81.16 -19.25
CA LEU A 20 63.95 80.44 -19.69
C LEU A 20 64.14 78.92 -19.59
N ALA A 21 65.33 78.41 -19.95
CA ALA A 21 65.65 76.99 -19.85
C ALA A 21 65.64 76.50 -18.39
N SER A 22 66.24 77.27 -17.47
CA SER A 22 66.24 76.93 -16.03
C SER A 22 64.84 77.02 -15.39
N GLU A 23 64.02 78.00 -15.76
CA GLU A 23 62.64 78.12 -15.31
C GLU A 23 61.76 76.96 -15.84
N LEU A 24 61.95 76.55 -17.10
CA LEU A 24 61.28 75.38 -17.67
C LEU A 24 61.74 74.07 -17.03
N GLN A 25 63.03 73.94 -16.74
CA GLN A 25 63.59 72.80 -16.00
C GLN A 25 62.96 72.68 -14.62
N ARG A 26 62.91 73.79 -13.86
CA ARG A 26 62.27 73.86 -12.54
C ARG A 26 60.79 73.52 -12.59
N ARG A 27 60.06 73.98 -13.62
CA ARG A 27 58.64 73.64 -13.80
C ARG A 27 58.44 72.17 -14.16
N ARG A 28 59.34 71.57 -14.94
CA ARG A 28 59.32 70.14 -15.24
C ARG A 28 59.56 69.30 -13.99
N GLU A 29 60.57 69.66 -13.20
CA GLU A 29 60.88 68.99 -11.92
C GLU A 29 59.70 69.06 -10.93
N LEU A 30 59.05 70.23 -10.80
CA LEU A 30 57.85 70.36 -9.97
C LEU A 30 56.66 69.56 -10.51
N ALA A 31 56.48 69.49 -11.83
CA ALA A 31 55.43 68.69 -12.46
C ALA A 31 55.71 67.17 -12.35
N ASP A 32 56.97 66.76 -12.39
CA ASP A 32 57.40 65.38 -12.16
C ASP A 32 57.19 64.99 -10.69
N ALA A 33 57.54 65.87 -9.74
CA ALA A 33 57.30 65.65 -8.31
C ALA A 33 55.80 65.52 -7.97
N ARG A 34 54.95 66.38 -8.55
CA ARG A 34 53.48 66.29 -8.38
C ARG A 34 52.93 64.99 -8.96
N ARG A 35 53.36 64.59 -10.16
CA ARG A 35 52.97 63.31 -10.76
C ARG A 35 53.42 62.11 -9.92
N ALA A 36 54.62 62.17 -9.34
CA ALA A 36 55.11 61.11 -8.46
C ALA A 36 54.26 60.97 -7.19
N ASP A 37 53.91 62.09 -6.55
CA ASP A 37 53.04 62.11 -5.36
C ASP A 37 51.61 61.64 -5.69
N GLU A 38 51.03 62.08 -6.81
CA GLU A 38 49.73 61.61 -7.30
C GLU A 38 49.73 60.10 -7.57
N LEU A 39 50.77 59.58 -8.21
CA LEU A 39 50.94 58.13 -8.43
C LEU A 39 51.11 57.37 -7.12
N GLN A 40 51.82 57.95 -6.13
CA GLN A 40 52.01 57.34 -4.83
C GLN A 40 50.70 57.29 -4.03
N ARG A 41 49.90 58.35 -4.06
CA ARG A 41 48.55 58.37 -3.48
C ARG A 41 47.62 57.38 -4.16
N ALA A 42 47.60 57.34 -5.49
CA ALA A 42 46.80 56.38 -6.24
C ALA A 42 47.19 54.92 -5.92
N ARG A 43 48.49 54.63 -5.73
CA ARG A 43 48.97 53.31 -5.29
C ARG A 43 48.54 52.99 -3.85
N ALA A 44 48.60 53.94 -2.94
CA ALA A 44 48.16 53.77 -1.56
C ALA A 44 46.65 53.53 -1.47
N GLU A 45 45.85 54.29 -2.23
CA GLU A 45 44.39 54.13 -2.32
C GLU A 45 44.01 52.78 -2.95
N ALA A 46 44.69 52.37 -4.02
CA ALA A 46 44.48 51.06 -4.62
C ALA A 46 44.86 49.92 -3.66
N GLY A 47 45.95 50.07 -2.90
CA GLY A 47 46.35 49.11 -1.86
C GLY A 47 45.32 48.98 -0.74
N HIS A 48 44.82 50.12 -0.25
CA HIS A 48 43.76 50.17 0.76
C HIS A 48 42.43 49.60 0.26
N GLY A 49 42.08 49.86 -1.01
CA GLY A 49 40.90 49.31 -1.67
C GLY A 49 40.94 47.78 -1.76
N ARG A 50 42.11 47.20 -2.11
CA ARG A 50 42.31 45.74 -2.13
C ARG A 50 42.20 45.15 -0.73
N ALA A 51 42.88 45.73 0.26
CA ALA A 51 42.83 45.24 1.64
C ALA A 51 41.40 45.24 2.21
N ARG A 52 40.59 46.26 1.90
CA ARG A 52 39.16 46.29 2.27
C ARG A 52 38.34 45.21 1.56
N ALA A 53 38.62 44.96 0.29
CA ALA A 53 37.94 43.91 -0.47
C ALA A 53 38.28 42.53 0.09
N ASP A 54 39.54 42.28 0.45
CA ASP A 54 40.00 41.02 1.05
C ASP A 54 39.28 40.77 2.38
N VAL A 55 39.24 41.76 3.30
CA VAL A 55 38.49 41.66 4.57
C VAL A 55 36.99 41.46 4.34
N ALA A 56 36.40 42.12 3.33
CA ALA A 56 34.99 41.93 2.97
C ALA A 56 34.71 40.52 2.43
N THR A 57 35.66 39.91 1.70
CA THR A 57 35.53 38.53 1.25
C THR A 57 35.73 37.53 2.38
N GLU A 58 36.70 37.73 3.25
CA GLU A 58 36.93 36.90 4.43
C GLU A 58 35.73 36.91 5.38
N SER A 59 35.15 38.08 5.65
CA SER A 59 33.94 38.19 6.47
C SER A 59 32.74 37.46 5.86
N ARG A 60 32.52 37.59 4.55
CA ARG A 60 31.48 36.84 3.82
C ARG A 60 31.71 35.33 3.88
N LEU A 61 32.95 34.86 3.69
CA LEU A 61 33.28 33.44 3.81
C LEU A 61 33.09 32.93 5.24
N ALA A 62 33.43 33.74 6.24
CA ALA A 62 33.21 33.40 7.65
C ALA A 62 31.73 33.32 8.00
N GLU A 63 30.89 34.19 7.44
CA GLU A 63 29.43 34.14 7.58
C GLU A 63 28.84 32.90 6.90
N LEU A 64 29.25 32.59 5.68
CA LEU A 64 28.83 31.37 4.98
C LEU A 64 29.24 30.11 5.75
N ALA A 65 30.47 30.06 6.27
CA ALA A 65 30.94 28.94 7.08
C ALA A 65 30.22 28.83 8.44
N ARG A 66 29.65 29.92 8.98
CA ARG A 66 28.76 29.85 10.15
C ARG A 66 27.39 29.31 9.75
N ALA A 67 26.82 29.79 8.65
CA ALA A 67 25.53 29.32 8.14
C ALA A 67 25.56 27.83 7.76
N GLU A 68 26.65 27.35 7.16
CA GLU A 68 26.85 25.92 6.83
C GLU A 68 26.90 25.07 8.10
N ARG A 69 27.67 25.47 9.12
CA ARG A 69 27.71 24.77 10.41
C ARG A 69 26.36 24.73 11.12
N GLU A 70 25.58 25.81 11.05
CA GLU A 70 24.22 25.83 11.60
C GLU A 70 23.28 24.89 10.83
N ALA A 71 23.41 24.82 9.50
CA ALA A 71 22.64 23.91 8.67
C ALA A 71 22.97 22.44 8.97
N ASP A 72 24.26 22.13 9.12
CA ASP A 72 24.73 20.79 9.47
C ASP A 72 24.20 20.35 10.84
N VAL A 73 24.30 21.22 11.86
CA VAL A 73 23.76 20.93 13.20
C VAL A 73 22.24 20.67 13.16
N ARG A 74 21.50 21.42 12.35
CA ARG A 74 20.05 21.20 12.17
C ARG A 74 19.76 19.87 11.46
N ALA A 75 20.50 19.55 10.41
CA ALA A 75 20.37 18.30 9.68
C ALA A 75 20.69 17.08 10.58
N GLU A 76 21.76 17.16 11.38
CA GLU A 76 22.10 16.14 12.37
C GLU A 76 21.02 15.98 13.45
N ALA A 77 20.47 17.08 13.95
CA ALA A 77 19.38 17.05 14.93
C ALA A 77 18.10 16.42 14.35
N GLU A 78 17.78 16.72 13.09
CA GLU A 78 16.65 16.14 12.38
C GLU A 78 16.84 14.63 12.14
N LEU A 79 18.02 14.21 11.67
CA LEU A 79 18.36 12.79 11.52
C LEU A 79 18.29 12.06 12.85
N ALA A 80 18.83 12.64 13.93
CA ALA A 80 18.73 12.06 15.27
C ALA A 80 17.26 11.93 15.73
N ARG A 81 16.39 12.88 15.38
CA ARG A 81 14.95 12.78 15.66
C ARG A 81 14.31 11.63 14.87
N MET A 82 14.58 11.54 13.57
CA MET A 82 14.08 10.45 12.73
C MET A 82 14.53 9.08 13.24
N TYR A 83 15.80 8.92 13.61
CA TYR A 83 16.31 7.66 14.19
C TYR A 83 15.60 7.28 15.50
N ARG A 84 15.33 8.24 16.39
CA ARG A 84 14.55 8.00 17.61
C ARG A 84 13.12 7.57 17.28
N GLU A 85 12.48 8.23 16.32
CA GLU A 85 11.13 7.89 15.87
C GLU A 85 11.07 6.48 15.26
N PHE A 86 12.00 6.13 14.37
CA PHE A 86 12.08 4.79 13.78
C PHE A 86 12.37 3.71 14.82
N ARG A 87 13.25 3.99 15.80
CA ARG A 87 13.52 3.05 16.90
C ARG A 87 12.27 2.81 17.74
N ALA A 88 11.57 3.87 18.13
CA ALA A 88 10.31 3.75 18.88
C ALA A 88 9.23 3.01 18.07
N ALA A 89 9.12 3.26 16.76
CA ALA A 89 8.20 2.55 15.88
C ALA A 89 8.56 1.07 15.72
N GLY A 90 9.85 0.76 15.58
CA GLY A 90 10.38 -0.60 15.51
C GLY A 90 10.11 -1.39 16.80
N GLU A 91 10.35 -0.76 17.96
CA GLU A 91 10.05 -1.36 19.27
C GLU A 91 8.56 -1.62 19.47
N ARG A 92 7.70 -0.66 19.12
CA ARG A 92 6.23 -0.87 19.14
C ARG A 92 5.81 -2.03 18.24
N THR A 93 6.38 -2.14 17.05
CA THR A 93 6.08 -3.21 16.10
C THR A 93 6.53 -4.57 16.65
N ARG A 94 7.72 -4.62 17.25
CA ARG A 94 8.24 -5.81 17.92
C ARG A 94 7.36 -6.23 19.09
N ILE A 95 6.99 -5.30 19.98
CA ILE A 95 6.11 -5.56 21.12
C ILE A 95 4.77 -6.11 20.63
N ARG A 96 4.15 -5.48 19.61
CA ARG A 96 2.91 -5.98 18.99
C ARG A 96 3.07 -7.38 18.41
N ALA A 97 4.17 -7.67 17.72
CA ALA A 97 4.44 -8.99 17.16
C ALA A 97 4.69 -10.06 18.23
N VAL A 98 5.24 -9.69 19.39
CA VAL A 98 5.41 -10.58 20.54
C VAL A 98 4.06 -10.80 21.24
N MET A 99 3.30 -9.75 21.51
CA MET A 99 1.94 -9.84 22.05
C MET A 99 1.04 -10.69 21.17
N ALA A 100 1.11 -10.53 19.84
CA ALA A 100 0.34 -11.33 18.88
C ALA A 100 0.71 -12.82 18.91
N ARG A 101 1.88 -13.20 19.43
CA ARG A 101 2.29 -14.61 19.58
C ARG A 101 1.89 -15.23 20.91
N SER A 102 1.42 -14.43 21.86
CA SER A 102 0.97 -14.92 23.17
C SER A 102 -0.22 -15.87 23.07
N GLY A 103 -0.35 -16.76 24.06
CA GLY A 103 -1.47 -17.70 24.14
C GLY A 103 -2.82 -17.00 24.26
N GLU A 104 -2.87 -15.87 24.96
CA GLU A 104 -4.08 -15.02 25.10
C GLU A 104 -4.52 -14.44 23.76
N ALA A 105 -3.59 -13.95 22.94
CA ALA A 105 -3.89 -13.48 21.58
C ALA A 105 -4.28 -14.63 20.63
N ARG A 106 -3.80 -15.85 20.86
CA ARG A 106 -4.25 -17.05 20.13
C ARG A 106 -5.68 -17.42 20.53
N ALA A 107 -6.00 -17.44 21.82
CA ALA A 107 -7.34 -17.71 22.34
C ALA A 107 -8.38 -16.69 21.81
N LEU A 108 -8.08 -15.39 21.88
CA LEU A 108 -8.96 -14.35 21.33
C LEU A 108 -9.17 -14.49 19.81
N ARG A 109 -8.15 -14.94 19.07
CA ARG A 109 -8.29 -15.21 17.63
C ARG A 109 -9.18 -16.42 17.36
N LEU A 110 -9.10 -17.47 18.18
CA LEU A 110 -9.98 -18.63 18.09
C LEU A 110 -11.44 -18.23 18.38
N GLU A 111 -11.68 -17.43 19.42
CA GLU A 111 -13.01 -16.90 19.73
C GLU A 111 -13.55 -16.00 18.60
N TRP A 112 -12.70 -15.13 18.05
CA TRP A 112 -13.08 -14.29 16.92
C TRP A 112 -13.38 -15.10 15.66
N LEU A 113 -12.60 -16.15 15.40
CA LEU A 113 -12.84 -17.09 14.30
C LEU A 113 -14.18 -17.81 14.50
N ARG A 114 -14.49 -18.27 15.72
CA ARG A 114 -15.78 -18.88 16.07
C ARG A 114 -16.93 -17.93 15.78
N ALA A 115 -16.85 -16.69 16.27
CA ALA A 115 -17.88 -15.67 16.04
C ALA A 115 -18.04 -15.32 14.55
N ARG A 116 -16.92 -15.21 13.82
CA ARG A 116 -16.94 -14.91 12.38
C ARG A 116 -17.52 -16.07 11.58
N ASN A 117 -17.16 -17.30 11.92
CA ASN A 117 -17.68 -18.49 11.28
C ASN A 117 -19.21 -18.59 11.44
N LEU A 118 -19.70 -18.40 12.66
CA LEU A 118 -21.14 -18.38 12.93
C LEU A 118 -21.85 -17.24 12.18
N ARG A 119 -21.26 -16.04 12.12
CA ARG A 119 -21.83 -14.91 11.35
C ARG A 119 -21.96 -15.19 9.85
N VAL A 120 -21.13 -16.06 9.29
CA VAL A 120 -21.16 -16.40 7.86
C VAL A 120 -22.03 -17.62 7.59
N LEU A 121 -21.85 -18.71 8.35
CA LEU A 121 -22.54 -19.96 8.09
C LEU A 121 -24.00 -19.95 8.54
N VAL A 122 -24.37 -19.17 9.57
CA VAL A 122 -25.77 -19.09 10.01
C VAL A 122 -26.66 -18.47 8.93
N PRO A 123 -26.32 -17.32 8.31
CA PRO A 123 -27.11 -16.80 7.18
C PRO A 123 -27.18 -17.76 5.98
N VAL A 124 -26.09 -18.47 5.67
CA VAL A 124 -26.09 -19.48 4.60
C VAL A 124 -27.05 -20.61 4.93
N LEU A 125 -27.04 -21.09 6.17
CA LEU A 125 -27.98 -22.10 6.67
C LEU A 125 -29.44 -21.61 6.57
N VAL A 126 -29.69 -20.37 6.97
CA VAL A 126 -31.02 -19.74 6.85
C VAL A 126 -31.43 -19.63 5.39
N GLY A 127 -30.53 -19.27 4.48
CA GLY A 127 -30.80 -19.21 3.05
C GLY A 127 -31.21 -20.56 2.47
N PHE A 128 -30.49 -21.63 2.82
CA PHE A 128 -30.87 -22.99 2.41
C PHE A 128 -32.19 -23.46 3.05
N GLY A 129 -32.45 -23.06 4.29
CA GLY A 129 -33.74 -23.29 4.94
C GLY A 129 -34.88 -22.59 4.20
N VAL A 130 -34.78 -21.28 3.97
CA VAL A 130 -35.83 -20.54 3.24
C VAL A 130 -36.04 -21.11 1.82
N TRP A 131 -34.97 -21.50 1.14
CA TRP A 131 -35.04 -22.13 -0.17
C TRP A 131 -35.82 -23.46 -0.14
N SER A 132 -35.44 -24.35 0.79
CA SER A 132 -36.09 -25.65 0.93
C SER A 132 -37.59 -25.50 1.27
N THR A 133 -37.96 -24.46 2.04
CA THR A 133 -39.30 -24.34 2.66
C THR A 133 -40.38 -24.31 1.61
N THR A 134 -40.08 -23.69 0.47
CA THR A 134 -40.96 -23.64 -0.68
C THR A 134 -41.27 -25.04 -1.24
N GLY A 135 -40.28 -25.93 -1.33
CA GLY A 135 -40.48 -27.26 -1.90
C GLY A 135 -41.06 -28.27 -0.90
N VAL A 136 -40.70 -28.22 0.39
CA VAL A 136 -41.36 -29.09 1.40
C VAL A 136 -42.83 -28.74 1.53
N GLN A 137 -43.17 -27.45 1.53
CA GLN A 137 -44.56 -26.99 1.59
C GLN A 137 -45.36 -27.51 0.40
N GLN A 138 -44.84 -27.35 -0.82
CA GLN A 138 -45.49 -27.83 -2.04
C GLN A 138 -45.63 -29.36 -2.06
N GLY A 139 -44.59 -30.09 -1.64
CA GLY A 139 -44.61 -31.55 -1.60
C GLY A 139 -45.58 -32.12 -0.58
N ALA A 140 -45.60 -31.54 0.63
CA ALA A 140 -46.53 -31.94 1.68
C ALA A 140 -47.98 -31.62 1.29
N ALA A 141 -48.24 -30.45 0.69
CA ALA A 141 -49.57 -30.10 0.26
C ALA A 141 -50.08 -31.01 -0.86
N ARG A 142 -49.21 -31.41 -1.80
CA ARG A 142 -49.53 -32.41 -2.83
C ARG A 142 -49.85 -33.77 -2.22
N LEU A 143 -49.06 -34.27 -1.28
CA LEU A 143 -49.30 -35.56 -0.61
C LEU A 143 -50.62 -35.57 0.16
N MET A 144 -50.97 -34.45 0.80
CA MET A 144 -52.18 -34.33 1.61
C MET A 144 -53.41 -33.88 0.80
N GLY A 145 -53.26 -33.61 -0.50
CA GLY A 145 -54.35 -33.10 -1.35
C GLY A 145 -54.87 -31.73 -0.91
N VAL A 146 -54.02 -30.91 -0.29
CA VAL A 146 -54.41 -29.63 0.31
C VAL A 146 -54.33 -28.51 -0.74
N HIS A 147 -55.42 -27.78 -0.92
CA HIS A 147 -55.49 -26.62 -1.81
C HIS A 147 -55.03 -25.33 -1.10
N ALA A 148 -54.63 -24.32 -1.89
CA ALA A 148 -54.11 -23.04 -1.40
C ALA A 148 -55.09 -22.27 -0.51
N ASP A 149 -56.39 -22.50 -0.66
CA ASP A 149 -57.45 -21.85 0.12
C ASP A 149 -57.65 -22.47 1.51
N SER A 150 -57.01 -23.61 1.78
CA SER A 150 -57.13 -24.30 3.06
C SER A 150 -56.22 -23.66 4.12
N PRO A 151 -56.68 -23.48 5.38
CA PRO A 151 -55.81 -23.03 6.46
C PRO A 151 -54.64 -24.00 6.71
N VAL A 152 -54.79 -25.28 6.35
CA VAL A 152 -53.74 -26.29 6.44
C VAL A 152 -52.55 -25.94 5.54
N TRP A 153 -52.79 -25.28 4.39
CA TRP A 153 -51.73 -24.81 3.48
C TRP A 153 -50.73 -23.88 4.19
N TRP A 154 -51.23 -22.98 5.05
CA TRP A 154 -50.41 -22.07 5.83
C TRP A 154 -49.64 -22.78 6.94
N THR A 155 -50.23 -23.80 7.57
CA THR A 155 -49.52 -24.58 8.60
C THR A 155 -48.35 -25.39 8.06
N LEU A 156 -48.41 -25.81 6.78
CA LEU A 156 -47.34 -26.55 6.11
C LEU A 156 -46.05 -25.73 5.94
N TRP A 157 -46.11 -24.40 5.96
CA TRP A 157 -44.91 -23.56 5.99
C TRP A 157 -44.08 -23.76 7.26
N GLY A 158 -44.72 -24.08 8.39
CA GLY A 158 -44.04 -24.35 9.66
C GLY A 158 -43.38 -25.73 9.72
N LEU A 159 -43.81 -26.68 8.88
CA LEU A 159 -43.31 -28.06 8.89
C LEU A 159 -41.81 -28.11 8.61
N GLU A 160 -41.35 -27.34 7.63
CA GLU A 160 -39.94 -27.35 7.31
C GLU A 160 -39.08 -26.70 8.39
N ALA A 161 -39.48 -25.54 8.91
CA ALA A 161 -38.74 -24.87 9.97
C ALA A 161 -38.54 -25.82 11.17
N LEU A 162 -39.54 -26.68 11.44
CA LEU A 162 -39.45 -27.72 12.47
C LEU A 162 -38.48 -28.84 12.08
N LEU A 163 -38.58 -29.39 10.86
CA LEU A 163 -37.69 -30.47 10.39
C LEU A 163 -36.23 -30.04 10.31
N ILE A 164 -35.94 -28.92 9.63
CA ILE A 164 -34.59 -28.36 9.51
C ILE A 164 -34.10 -27.89 10.87
N GLY A 165 -34.95 -27.23 11.67
CA GLY A 165 -34.61 -26.80 13.02
C GLY A 165 -34.18 -27.97 13.90
N ALA A 166 -34.91 -29.09 13.88
CA ALA A 166 -34.55 -30.31 14.61
C ALA A 166 -33.22 -30.91 14.14
N VAL A 167 -33.00 -31.03 12.83
CA VAL A 167 -31.73 -31.54 12.26
C VAL A 167 -30.56 -30.64 12.64
N CYS A 168 -30.69 -29.33 12.46
CA CYS A 168 -29.66 -28.36 12.81
C CYS A 168 -29.35 -28.41 14.31
N TRP A 169 -30.38 -28.48 15.15
CA TRP A 169 -30.23 -28.60 16.59
C TRP A 169 -29.46 -29.86 16.99
N ILE A 170 -29.80 -31.02 16.42
CA ILE A 170 -29.10 -32.30 16.66
C ILE A 170 -27.63 -32.21 16.25
N ILE A 171 -27.34 -31.63 15.08
CA ILE A 171 -25.96 -31.46 14.60
C ILE A 171 -25.16 -30.52 15.50
N VAL A 172 -25.76 -29.41 15.94
CA VAL A 172 -25.13 -28.47 16.88
C VAL A 172 -24.89 -29.14 18.24
N CYS A 173 -25.85 -29.89 18.76
CA CYS A 173 -25.70 -30.64 20.01
C CYS A 173 -24.58 -31.68 19.91
N ARG A 174 -24.50 -32.39 18.78
CA ARG A 174 -23.41 -33.32 18.50
C ARG A 174 -22.05 -32.63 18.55
N GLY A 175 -21.91 -31.49 17.85
CA GLY A 175 -20.67 -30.71 17.85
C GLY A 175 -20.28 -30.23 19.26
N ARG A 176 -21.24 -29.72 20.03
CA ARG A 176 -21.01 -29.27 21.40
C ARG A 176 -20.65 -30.42 22.36
N LEU A 177 -21.30 -31.57 22.23
CA LEU A 177 -20.99 -32.75 23.03
C LEU A 177 -19.60 -33.28 22.69
N ALA A 178 -19.25 -33.37 21.41
CA ALA A 178 -17.92 -33.78 20.96
C ALA A 178 -16.82 -32.88 21.51
N ALA A 179 -17.03 -31.55 21.51
CA ALA A 179 -16.12 -30.59 22.13
C ALA A 179 -15.92 -30.79 23.64
N SER A 180 -16.87 -31.42 24.33
CA SER A 180 -16.76 -31.80 25.75
C SER A 180 -16.30 -33.24 25.99
N GLY A 181 -15.87 -33.96 24.94
CA GLY A 181 -15.49 -35.37 25.01
C GLY A 181 -16.67 -36.35 25.12
N GLY A 182 -17.89 -35.86 24.96
CA GLY A 182 -19.12 -36.66 24.96
C GLY A 182 -19.49 -37.16 23.55
N THR A 183 -20.29 -38.23 23.50
CA THR A 183 -20.87 -38.73 22.25
C THR A 183 -22.39 -38.55 22.27
N LEU A 184 -22.97 -38.22 21.11
CA LEU A 184 -24.42 -38.15 20.98
C LEU A 184 -24.98 -39.58 20.95
N ALA A 185 -26.10 -39.81 21.62
CA ALA A 185 -26.77 -41.11 21.57
C ALA A 185 -27.19 -41.45 20.12
N ARG A 186 -26.91 -42.67 19.66
CA ARG A 186 -27.26 -43.17 18.32
C ARG A 186 -28.75 -42.98 17.97
N GLN A 187 -29.64 -42.92 18.95
CA GLN A 187 -31.06 -42.66 18.74
C GLN A 187 -31.33 -41.24 18.22
N ALA A 188 -30.62 -40.22 18.72
CA ALA A 188 -30.76 -38.85 18.25
C ALA A 188 -30.23 -38.69 16.82
N GLU A 189 -29.17 -39.42 16.45
CA GLU A 189 -28.70 -39.47 15.06
C GLU A 189 -29.76 -40.07 14.13
N LYS A 190 -30.40 -41.18 14.53
CA LYS A 190 -31.50 -41.77 13.77
C LYS A 190 -32.67 -40.80 13.57
N VAL A 191 -33.02 -40.04 14.60
CA VAL A 191 -34.06 -38.99 14.49
C VAL A 191 -33.62 -37.90 13.50
N GLY A 192 -32.38 -37.44 13.58
CA GLY A 192 -31.83 -36.47 12.63
C GLY A 192 -31.86 -36.97 11.18
N PHE A 193 -31.42 -38.21 10.94
CA PHE A 193 -31.50 -38.85 9.62
C PHE A 193 -32.96 -38.99 9.15
N GLY A 194 -33.88 -39.37 10.04
CA GLY A 194 -35.31 -39.47 9.72
C GLY A 194 -35.91 -38.13 9.29
N CYS A 195 -35.63 -37.05 10.02
CA CYS A 195 -36.10 -35.70 9.68
C CYS A 195 -35.50 -35.21 8.35
N LEU A 196 -34.20 -35.43 8.12
CA LEU A 196 -33.53 -35.05 6.88
C LEU A 196 -34.08 -35.84 5.69
N PHE A 197 -34.22 -37.15 5.83
CA PHE A 197 -34.78 -38.03 4.81
C PHE A 197 -36.22 -37.60 4.46
N THR A 198 -37.04 -37.32 5.47
CA THR A 198 -38.41 -36.84 5.28
C THR A 198 -38.43 -35.51 4.51
N SER A 199 -37.57 -34.56 4.86
CA SER A 199 -37.45 -33.27 4.15
C SER A 199 -37.01 -33.44 2.69
N ILE A 200 -36.05 -34.34 2.42
CA ILE A 200 -35.60 -34.66 1.06
C ILE A 200 -36.73 -35.29 0.25
N VAL A 201 -37.44 -36.28 0.81
CA VAL A 201 -38.57 -36.96 0.14
C VAL A 201 -39.69 -35.97 -0.18
N LEU A 202 -40.07 -35.10 0.76
CA LEU A 202 -41.10 -34.09 0.52
C LEU A 202 -40.70 -33.14 -0.62
N ASN A 203 -39.46 -32.67 -0.65
CA ASN A 203 -38.94 -31.85 -1.75
C ASN A 203 -38.94 -32.58 -3.11
N LEU A 204 -38.59 -33.87 -3.11
CA LEU A 204 -38.61 -34.69 -4.34
C LEU A 204 -40.03 -34.87 -4.87
N VAL A 205 -41.02 -35.08 -3.99
CA VAL A 205 -42.43 -35.20 -4.37
C VAL A 205 -42.97 -33.89 -4.97
N ALA A 206 -42.49 -32.73 -4.48
CA ALA A 206 -42.82 -31.43 -5.09
C ALA A 206 -42.28 -31.30 -6.52
N ALA A 207 -41.10 -31.87 -6.80
CA ALA A 207 -40.44 -31.79 -8.09
C ALA A 207 -41.06 -32.69 -9.18
N VAL A 208 -41.89 -33.66 -8.81
CA VAL A 208 -42.56 -34.56 -9.77
C VAL A 208 -43.57 -33.77 -10.60
N PRO A 209 -43.51 -33.77 -11.95
CA PRO A 209 -44.50 -33.09 -12.79
C PRO A 209 -45.89 -33.70 -12.59
N ALA A 210 -46.91 -32.87 -12.39
CA ALA A 210 -48.30 -33.30 -12.16
C ALA A 210 -49.17 -33.34 -13.44
N GLY A 211 -48.55 -33.47 -14.63
CA GLY A 211 -49.24 -33.41 -15.93
C GLY A 211 -48.87 -34.57 -16.89
N ASP A 212 -49.56 -34.66 -18.02
CA ASP A 212 -49.45 -35.75 -19.00
C ASP A 212 -47.99 -36.04 -19.37
N ALA A 213 -47.53 -37.24 -19.01
CA ALA A 213 -46.15 -37.69 -19.04
C ALA A 213 -45.56 -37.86 -20.46
N SER A 214 -46.29 -37.48 -21.51
CA SER A 214 -45.95 -37.78 -22.91
C SER A 214 -44.88 -36.86 -23.52
N GLN A 215 -44.47 -35.77 -22.87
CA GLN A 215 -43.47 -34.83 -23.40
C GLN A 215 -42.39 -34.36 -22.42
N VAL A 216 -42.37 -34.88 -21.18
CA VAL A 216 -41.36 -34.44 -20.20
C VAL A 216 -40.06 -35.20 -20.38
N SER A 217 -39.03 -34.53 -20.89
CA SER A 217 -37.67 -35.06 -20.94
C SER A 217 -37.23 -35.54 -19.56
N GLY A 218 -36.79 -36.79 -19.43
CA GLY A 218 -36.33 -37.35 -18.14
C GLY A 218 -35.20 -36.53 -17.49
N TRP A 219 -34.44 -35.78 -18.30
CA TRP A 219 -33.43 -34.84 -17.80
C TRP A 219 -34.02 -33.62 -17.09
N ALA A 220 -35.18 -33.14 -17.52
CA ALA A 220 -35.88 -32.03 -16.87
C ALA A 220 -36.42 -32.45 -15.49
N VAL A 221 -36.89 -33.70 -15.37
CA VAL A 221 -37.33 -34.25 -14.09
C VAL A 221 -36.15 -34.41 -13.13
N ALA A 222 -35.03 -34.98 -13.60
CA ALA A 222 -33.84 -35.15 -12.78
C ALA A 222 -33.24 -33.82 -12.30
N SER A 223 -33.17 -32.80 -13.17
CA SER A 223 -32.67 -31.47 -12.81
C SER A 223 -33.60 -30.72 -11.84
N SER A 224 -34.91 -30.84 -12.00
CA SER A 224 -35.90 -30.31 -11.04
C SER A 224 -35.76 -30.97 -9.67
N MET A 225 -35.68 -32.32 -9.63
CA MET A 225 -35.47 -33.08 -8.40
C MET A 225 -34.16 -32.70 -7.70
N PHE A 226 -33.09 -32.49 -8.47
CA PHE A 226 -31.82 -32.04 -7.93
C PHE A 226 -31.88 -30.61 -7.36
N ALA A 227 -32.53 -29.68 -8.05
CA ALA A 227 -32.70 -28.30 -7.60
C ALA A 227 -33.49 -28.20 -6.29
N HIS A 228 -34.51 -29.04 -6.11
CA HIS A 228 -35.29 -29.12 -4.88
C HIS A 228 -34.55 -29.84 -3.74
N ALA A 229 -33.75 -30.87 -4.04
CA ALA A 229 -32.93 -31.55 -3.02
C ALA A 229 -31.75 -30.71 -2.51
N LEU A 230 -31.32 -29.69 -3.27
CA LEU A 230 -30.18 -28.84 -2.93
C LEU A 230 -30.39 -28.08 -1.61
N GLY A 231 -31.63 -27.68 -1.29
CA GLY A 231 -31.97 -26.96 -0.06
C GLY A 231 -31.66 -27.77 1.20
N PRO A 232 -32.33 -28.92 1.44
CA PRO A 232 -32.11 -29.76 2.63
C PRO A 232 -30.66 -30.25 2.72
N VAL A 233 -30.07 -30.67 1.61
CA VAL A 233 -28.69 -31.16 1.57
C VAL A 233 -27.72 -30.02 1.91
N GLY A 234 -27.90 -28.84 1.30
CA GLY A 234 -27.10 -27.64 1.60
C GLY A 234 -27.22 -27.21 3.06
N ALA A 235 -28.42 -27.24 3.63
CA ALA A 235 -28.65 -26.94 5.04
C ALA A 235 -27.94 -27.95 5.97
N ALA A 236 -28.08 -29.25 5.70
CA ALA A 236 -27.44 -30.31 6.49
C ALA A 236 -25.90 -30.23 6.43
N VAL A 237 -25.34 -30.02 5.23
CA VAL A 237 -23.89 -29.84 5.03
C VAL A 237 -23.39 -28.59 5.74
N THR A 238 -24.10 -27.48 5.65
CA THR A 238 -23.74 -26.23 6.33
C THR A 238 -23.77 -26.39 7.85
N ALA A 239 -24.81 -27.02 8.40
CA ALA A 239 -24.91 -27.32 9.82
C ALA A 239 -23.78 -28.26 10.29
N HIS A 240 -23.45 -29.29 9.48
CA HIS A 240 -22.35 -30.20 9.77
C HIS A 240 -21.01 -29.45 9.80
N LEU A 241 -20.78 -28.56 8.83
CA LEU A 241 -19.57 -27.74 8.76
C LEU A 241 -19.45 -26.79 9.96
N ILE A 242 -20.56 -26.18 10.42
CA ILE A 242 -20.56 -25.41 11.67
C ILE A 242 -20.06 -26.27 12.83
N GLY A 243 -20.60 -27.48 12.98
CA GLY A 243 -20.20 -28.40 14.05
C GLY A 243 -18.74 -28.83 13.97
N VAL A 244 -18.24 -29.16 12.77
CA VAL A 244 -16.83 -29.55 12.56
C VAL A 244 -15.89 -28.39 12.89
N ILE A 245 -16.17 -27.18 12.41
CA ILE A 245 -15.31 -26.03 12.70
C ILE A 245 -15.35 -25.68 14.19
N ASP A 246 -16.52 -25.76 14.84
CA ASP A 246 -16.64 -25.52 16.27
C ASP A 246 -15.82 -26.52 17.09
N GLN A 247 -15.86 -27.79 16.69
CA GLN A 247 -15.04 -28.85 17.28
C GLN A 247 -13.54 -28.59 17.07
N SER A 248 -13.10 -28.29 15.85
CA SER A 248 -11.70 -27.97 15.56
C SER A 248 -11.20 -26.75 16.34
N ILE A 249 -12.05 -25.75 16.59
CA ILE A 249 -11.71 -24.59 17.42
C ILE A 249 -11.62 -24.98 18.90
N ALA A 250 -12.49 -25.88 19.38
CA ALA A 250 -12.46 -26.35 20.76
C ALA A 250 -11.26 -27.26 21.06
N GLU A 251 -10.84 -28.08 20.09
CA GLU A 251 -9.65 -28.93 20.17
C GLU A 251 -8.34 -28.15 19.99
N ALA A 252 -8.39 -26.98 19.35
CA ALA A 252 -7.22 -26.13 19.21
C ALA A 252 -6.77 -25.59 20.57
N ASP A 253 -5.62 -26.06 21.05
CA ASP A 253 -5.02 -25.58 22.28
C ASP A 253 -4.28 -24.25 22.05
N PRO A 254 -4.76 -23.10 22.56
CA PRO A 254 -4.08 -21.83 22.38
C PRO A 254 -2.81 -21.71 23.24
N TRP A 255 -2.62 -22.61 24.20
CA TRP A 255 -1.56 -22.55 25.21
C TRP A 255 -0.33 -23.39 24.85
N HIS A 256 -0.43 -24.28 23.87
CA HIS A 256 0.70 -25.08 23.39
C HIS A 256 0.96 -24.81 21.90
N ASP A 257 2.23 -24.80 21.51
CA ASP A 257 2.61 -24.68 20.11
C ASP A 257 2.56 -26.05 19.41
N GLN A 258 2.78 -26.08 18.09
CA GLN A 258 2.77 -27.33 17.31
C GLN A 258 3.73 -28.40 17.84
N ASP A 259 4.83 -27.98 18.47
CA ASP A 259 5.84 -28.84 19.09
C ASP A 259 5.49 -29.24 20.54
N GLY A 260 4.28 -28.95 21.02
CA GLY A 260 3.82 -29.20 22.39
C GLY A 260 4.43 -28.28 23.45
N GLN A 261 5.19 -27.26 23.05
CA GLN A 261 5.82 -26.31 23.96
C GLN A 261 4.81 -25.29 24.48
N ALA A 262 4.86 -24.98 25.78
CA ALA A 262 3.97 -23.99 26.37
C ALA A 262 4.23 -22.58 25.81
N VAL A 263 3.19 -21.98 25.22
CA VAL A 263 3.24 -20.63 24.68
C VAL A 263 3.29 -19.64 25.86
N PRO A 264 4.21 -18.66 25.84
CA PRO A 264 4.30 -17.68 26.91
C PRO A 264 3.01 -16.86 27.05
N ARG A 265 2.54 -16.73 28.29
CA ARG A 265 1.41 -15.85 28.68
C ARG A 265 1.83 -14.39 28.63
N LEU A 266 0.90 -13.46 28.38
CA LEU A 266 1.23 -12.04 28.32
C LEU A 266 1.85 -11.56 29.64
N ALA A 267 1.36 -12.07 30.78
CA ALA A 267 1.90 -11.78 32.10
C ALA A 267 3.33 -12.30 32.33
N LYS A 268 3.77 -13.32 31.60
CA LYS A 268 5.12 -13.91 31.69
C LYS A 268 6.08 -13.35 30.63
N MET A 269 5.58 -12.60 29.65
CA MET A 269 6.41 -11.92 28.67
C MET A 269 6.99 -10.68 29.32
N GLU A 270 8.29 -10.68 29.59
CA GLU A 270 9.00 -9.45 29.94
C GLU A 270 8.99 -8.51 28.73
N MET A 271 8.03 -7.59 28.71
CA MET A 271 7.93 -6.55 27.69
C MET A 271 8.85 -5.37 28.00
N ARG A 272 9.97 -5.62 28.67
CA ARG A 272 10.95 -4.58 28.95
C ARG A 272 11.55 -4.11 27.62
N PRO A 273 11.57 -2.79 27.37
CA PRO A 273 12.38 -2.23 26.30
C PRO A 273 13.80 -2.79 26.45
N ARG A 274 14.39 -3.27 25.35
CA ARG A 274 15.76 -3.77 25.40
C ARG A 274 16.69 -2.56 25.58
N GLU A 275 17.00 -2.24 26.83
CA GLU A 275 17.97 -1.19 27.19
C GLU A 275 19.39 -1.57 26.72
N ASP A 276 19.63 -2.86 26.47
CA ASP A 276 20.94 -3.39 26.12
C ASP A 276 21.17 -3.49 24.60
N ALA A 277 21.52 -2.34 24.02
CA ALA A 277 22.31 -2.28 22.78
C ALA A 277 23.07 -0.96 22.57
N SER A 278 23.02 0.00 23.51
CA SER A 278 23.62 1.33 23.31
C SER A 278 24.79 1.67 24.23
N ALA A 279 25.27 0.73 25.06
CA ALA A 279 26.45 0.91 25.90
C ALA A 279 27.71 0.22 25.35
N GLY A 280 27.73 -0.15 24.06
CA GLY A 280 28.95 -0.42 23.31
C GLY A 280 29.67 0.89 22.95
N SER A 281 29.89 1.76 23.94
CA SER A 281 30.73 2.93 23.83
C SER A 281 32.15 2.45 23.56
N VAL A 282 32.58 2.57 22.30
CA VAL A 282 33.99 2.53 21.90
C VAL A 282 34.73 3.52 22.79
N ARG A 283 35.38 2.98 23.82
CA ARG A 283 36.25 3.71 24.75
C ARG A 283 37.52 4.02 23.96
N VAL A 284 37.51 5.08 23.16
CA VAL A 284 38.74 5.71 22.68
C VAL A 284 39.43 6.26 23.93
N GLY A 285 40.56 5.68 24.27
CA GLY A 285 41.31 6.03 25.47
C GLY A 285 41.74 7.50 25.45
N THR A 286 41.34 8.25 26.47
CA THR A 286 42.02 9.47 26.88
C THR A 286 42.43 9.29 28.34
N ARG A 287 43.73 9.45 28.58
CA ARG A 287 44.45 9.26 29.85
C ARG A 287 43.95 10.23 30.96
N PRO A 288 44.25 9.93 32.24
CA PRO A 288 43.61 10.56 33.40
C PRO A 288 44.31 11.87 33.82
N GLY A 289 43.51 12.83 34.26
CA GLY A 289 43.91 14.01 35.00
C GLY A 289 42.94 14.21 36.16
N ALA A 290 43.48 14.46 37.34
CA ALA A 290 42.87 14.22 38.64
C ALA A 290 41.95 15.33 39.17
N SER A 291 41.14 14.91 40.16
CA SER A 291 40.74 15.63 41.40
C SER A 291 39.50 16.53 41.45
N GLY A 292 38.68 16.26 42.48
CA GLY A 292 37.69 17.13 43.12
C GLY A 292 36.26 16.62 42.96
N SER A 293 35.69 15.74 43.80
CA SER A 293 35.30 15.87 45.23
C SER A 293 34.02 16.68 45.49
N ALA A 294 33.16 16.11 46.35
CA ALA A 294 31.93 16.59 47.01
C ALA A 294 30.64 16.57 46.17
N LEU A 295 29.64 15.70 46.43
CA LEU A 295 28.73 15.51 47.58
C LEU A 295 27.36 16.19 47.37
N ASP A 296 26.36 15.60 48.02
CA ASP A 296 24.94 15.92 48.13
C ASP A 296 24.01 15.60 46.94
N ALA A 297 22.79 15.08 47.08
CA ALA A 297 22.00 14.43 48.15
C ALA A 297 20.53 14.53 47.70
N GLY A 298 19.80 13.41 47.73
CA GLY A 298 18.37 13.35 48.08
C GLY A 298 17.33 14.18 47.31
N ALA A 299 16.52 13.51 46.49
CA ALA A 299 15.08 13.79 46.43
C ALA A 299 14.33 12.60 45.80
N GLN A 300 13.82 11.71 46.66
CA GLN A 300 12.70 10.83 46.36
C GLN A 300 11.42 11.68 46.25
N CYS A 301 10.63 11.46 45.21
CA CYS A 301 9.21 11.81 45.20
C CYS A 301 8.46 10.75 44.36
N SER A 302 7.84 9.81 45.06
CA SER A 302 6.64 9.12 44.57
C SER A 302 5.48 10.11 44.46
N PRO A 303 4.52 9.82 43.57
CA PRO A 303 3.17 9.74 44.09
C PRO A 303 2.44 8.48 43.61
N GLU A 304 1.98 7.70 44.59
CA GLU A 304 0.77 6.88 44.47
C GLU A 304 -0.45 7.81 44.41
N GLY A 305 -1.43 7.48 43.55
CA GLY A 305 -2.65 8.26 43.43
C GLY A 305 -3.61 7.80 42.34
N VAL A 306 -4.18 6.60 42.56
CA VAL A 306 -5.46 6.05 42.08
C VAL A 306 -6.31 6.95 41.15
N ALA A 307 -6.56 6.48 39.92
CA ALA A 307 -7.80 6.79 39.19
C ALA A 307 -8.27 5.55 38.42
N ALA A 308 -9.50 5.16 38.73
CA ALA A 308 -10.18 3.95 38.31
C ALA A 308 -10.55 3.93 36.81
N GLY A 309 -10.58 2.70 36.27
CA GLY A 309 -11.73 2.24 35.47
C GLY A 309 -12.00 2.92 34.13
N ARG A 310 -11.11 2.75 33.15
CA ARG A 310 -11.54 2.67 31.75
C ARG A 310 -10.99 1.39 31.14
N ALA A 311 -11.89 0.45 30.86
CA ALA A 311 -11.60 -0.73 30.06
C ALA A 311 -10.93 -0.27 28.76
N ALA A 312 -9.67 -0.66 28.58
CA ALA A 312 -8.92 -0.41 27.36
C ALA A 312 -9.54 -1.25 26.24
N VAL A 313 -10.53 -0.68 25.55
CA VAL A 313 -11.00 -1.20 24.26
C VAL A 313 -9.82 -1.08 23.30
N TRP A 314 -9.25 -2.23 22.95
CA TRP A 314 -8.12 -2.33 22.04
C TRP A 314 -8.52 -1.78 20.67
N PRO A 315 -7.89 -0.71 20.15
CA PRO A 315 -8.18 -0.27 18.79
C PRO A 315 -7.52 -1.26 17.82
N VAL A 316 -8.32 -2.16 17.26
CA VAL A 316 -7.93 -2.93 16.07
C VAL A 316 -8.15 -2.02 14.86
N PRO A 317 -7.12 -1.65 14.09
CA PRO A 317 -7.31 -0.90 12.87
C PRO A 317 -8.02 -1.81 11.85
N SER A 318 -9.30 -1.56 11.63
CA SER A 318 -9.99 -2.04 10.44
C SER A 318 -9.45 -1.27 9.24
N GLY A 319 -8.62 -1.90 8.40
CA GLY A 319 -8.42 -1.41 7.03
C GLY A 319 -7.06 -1.52 6.37
N GLN A 320 -5.99 -1.96 7.04
CA GLN A 320 -4.69 -2.12 6.35
C GLN A 320 -4.15 -3.54 6.54
N ARG A 321 -4.18 -4.32 5.45
CA ARG A 321 -3.38 -5.53 5.29
C ARG A 321 -1.91 -5.12 5.27
N LEU A 322 -1.29 -5.01 6.45
CA LEU A 322 0.16 -5.02 6.54
C LEU A 322 0.60 -6.47 6.37
N MET A 323 1.09 -6.79 5.17
CA MET A 323 1.84 -8.01 4.95
C MET A 323 3.02 -8.01 5.92
N LEU A 324 3.08 -9.00 6.80
CA LEU A 324 4.27 -9.29 7.60
C LEU A 324 5.41 -9.58 6.62
N PRO A 325 6.58 -8.91 6.71
CA PRO A 325 7.71 -9.29 5.89
C PRO A 325 8.15 -10.70 6.29
N VAL A 326 8.11 -11.60 5.31
CA VAL A 326 8.74 -12.93 5.39
C VAL A 326 10.23 -12.68 5.59
N ILE A 327 10.75 -13.01 6.78
CA ILE A 327 12.19 -13.01 7.04
C ILE A 327 12.78 -14.21 6.30
N ALA A 328 13.38 -13.96 5.14
CA ALA A 328 14.14 -14.97 4.42
C ALA A 328 15.35 -15.42 5.28
N ARG A 329 15.44 -16.72 5.54
CA ARG A 329 16.63 -17.39 6.07
C ARG A 329 17.77 -17.23 5.05
N PRO A 330 19.00 -16.85 5.45
CA PRO A 330 20.14 -16.90 4.55
C PRO A 330 20.57 -18.36 4.32
N GLU A 331 20.54 -18.81 3.06
CA GLU A 331 21.24 -20.03 2.63
C GLU A 331 22.76 -19.77 2.49
N PRO A 332 23.59 -20.81 2.70
CA PRO A 332 25.04 -20.70 2.64
C PRO A 332 25.56 -20.50 1.20
N ALA A 333 26.59 -19.68 1.08
CA ALA A 333 27.21 -19.28 -0.17
C ALA A 333 27.75 -20.46 -1.01
N HIS A 334 27.34 -20.54 -2.27
CA HIS A 334 28.05 -21.27 -3.32
C HIS A 334 28.86 -20.28 -4.17
N THR A 335 30.17 -20.49 -4.17
CA THR A 335 31.14 -19.88 -5.08
C THR A 335 31.02 -20.47 -6.49
N PRO A 336 30.94 -19.64 -7.55
CA PRO A 336 31.28 -20.09 -8.89
C PRO A 336 32.68 -19.63 -9.32
N ALA A 337 33.38 -20.54 -9.98
CA ALA A 337 34.66 -20.34 -10.67
C ALA A 337 34.50 -19.48 -11.94
N PRO A 338 35.62 -18.95 -12.51
CA PRO A 338 35.58 -18.09 -13.68
C PRO A 338 35.92 -18.87 -14.96
N ASP A 339 35.10 -18.71 -16.00
CA ASP A 339 35.36 -18.94 -17.44
C ASP A 339 34.15 -18.27 -18.15
N GLY A 340 34.19 -17.62 -19.30
CA GLY A 340 35.17 -17.36 -20.34
C GLY A 340 34.41 -16.58 -21.45
N GLU A 341 35.19 -15.99 -22.36
CA GLU A 341 34.83 -15.56 -23.72
C GLU A 341 33.76 -14.47 -23.99
N ALA A 342 34.30 -13.33 -24.46
CA ALA A 342 34.00 -12.66 -25.72
C ALA A 342 32.60 -12.79 -26.34
N ASP A 343 31.95 -11.64 -26.54
CA ASP A 343 31.49 -11.35 -27.90
C ASP A 343 31.47 -9.86 -28.25
N SER A 344 31.77 -9.62 -29.51
CA SER A 344 32.01 -8.32 -30.13
C SER A 344 30.74 -7.80 -30.80
N ARG A 345 30.46 -6.49 -30.69
CA ARG A 345 29.61 -5.81 -31.68
C ARG A 345 29.91 -4.32 -31.81
N THR A 346 30.05 -3.97 -33.08
CA THR A 346 30.48 -2.74 -33.74
C THR A 346 29.34 -1.75 -33.95
N GLY A 347 29.70 -0.47 -34.12
CA GLY A 347 28.84 0.61 -34.64
C GLY A 347 28.64 1.75 -33.63
N GLY A 348 28.92 3.01 -33.91
CA GLY A 348 29.33 3.67 -35.14
C GLY A 348 29.90 5.06 -34.85
N ASP A 349 30.49 5.63 -35.89
CA ASP A 349 31.25 6.88 -35.94
C ASP A 349 30.53 8.10 -35.36
N LEU A 350 31.21 8.81 -34.45
CA LEU A 350 31.03 10.26 -34.24
C LEU A 350 32.37 10.94 -33.94
N ALA A 351 32.47 12.16 -34.46
CA ALA A 351 33.67 12.95 -34.66
C ALA A 351 34.52 13.23 -33.40
N ARG A 352 35.83 13.29 -33.63
CA ARG A 352 36.90 13.62 -32.68
C ARG A 352 36.64 14.95 -31.95
N GLU A 353 36.30 14.88 -30.67
CA GLU A 353 36.60 15.94 -29.71
C GLU A 353 37.99 15.72 -29.07
N PRO A 354 38.75 16.79 -28.78
CA PRO A 354 40.08 16.70 -28.20
C PRO A 354 40.01 16.17 -26.75
N ARG A 355 40.53 14.96 -26.55
CA ARG A 355 40.60 14.30 -25.24
C ARG A 355 41.58 15.02 -24.32
N SER A 356 41.06 15.62 -23.27
CA SER A 356 41.80 16.08 -22.10
C SER A 356 42.62 14.93 -21.48
N ALA A 357 43.94 15.07 -21.45
CA ALA A 357 44.91 14.12 -20.90
C ALA A 357 44.97 14.13 -19.36
N ALA A 358 43.82 13.98 -18.69
CA ALA A 358 43.78 13.77 -17.25
C ALA A 358 43.46 12.29 -16.94
N PRO A 359 44.25 11.58 -16.11
CA PRO A 359 43.99 10.20 -15.76
C PRO A 359 42.63 10.07 -15.05
N ARG A 360 41.72 9.26 -15.62
CA ARG A 360 40.39 8.99 -15.05
C ARG A 360 40.55 8.32 -13.69
N LYS A 361 40.22 9.04 -12.61
CA LYS A 361 40.15 8.48 -11.24
C LYS A 361 39.26 7.23 -11.26
N ARG A 362 39.84 6.10 -10.84
CA ARG A 362 39.18 4.80 -10.71
C ARG A 362 38.07 4.94 -9.67
N ARG A 363 36.80 4.92 -10.09
CA ARG A 363 35.66 5.01 -9.16
C ARG A 363 35.67 3.76 -8.26
N PRO A 364 35.66 3.90 -6.93
CA PRO A 364 35.79 2.77 -5.99
C PRO A 364 34.71 1.68 -6.13
N ASN A 365 33.55 2.01 -6.71
CA ASN A 365 32.37 1.15 -6.71
C ASN A 365 31.98 0.62 -8.10
N LYS A 366 32.96 0.37 -8.99
CA LYS A 366 32.68 -0.29 -10.27
C LYS A 366 32.56 -1.80 -10.04
N GLY A 367 31.33 -2.33 -9.93
CA GLY A 367 31.03 -3.77 -9.83
C GLY A 367 30.21 -4.21 -8.62
N VAL A 368 29.89 -3.31 -7.69
CA VAL A 368 29.04 -3.64 -6.53
C VAL A 368 27.58 -3.66 -6.99
N ARG A 369 26.89 -4.80 -6.85
CA ARG A 369 25.45 -4.92 -7.12
C ARG A 369 24.69 -4.01 -6.16
N VAL A 370 24.05 -2.98 -6.69
CA VAL A 370 23.18 -2.08 -5.95
C VAL A 370 21.97 -2.88 -5.45
N PRO A 371 21.65 -2.89 -4.14
CA PRO A 371 20.49 -3.59 -3.61
C PRO A 371 19.20 -3.06 -4.25
N GLU A 372 18.18 -3.91 -4.41
CA GLU A 372 16.95 -3.54 -5.12
C GLU A 372 16.23 -2.32 -4.53
N SER A 373 16.38 -2.08 -3.22
CA SER A 373 15.85 -0.93 -2.51
C SER A 373 16.49 0.41 -2.89
N ALA A 374 17.65 0.39 -3.53
CA ALA A 374 18.37 1.59 -4.00
C ALA A 374 18.26 1.78 -5.53
N LYS A 375 17.50 0.94 -6.23
CA LYS A 375 17.14 1.19 -7.63
C LYS A 375 16.14 2.37 -7.67
N PRO A 376 16.35 3.39 -8.52
CA PRO A 376 15.41 4.50 -8.63
C PRO A 376 14.03 3.95 -8.98
N ALA A 377 13.00 4.46 -8.29
CA ALA A 377 11.62 4.05 -8.53
C ALA A 377 11.29 4.19 -10.03
N PRO A 378 10.57 3.21 -10.62
CA PRO A 378 10.21 3.27 -12.03
C PRO A 378 9.46 4.58 -12.30
N ARG A 379 9.81 5.25 -13.41
CA ARG A 379 9.18 6.52 -13.80
C ARG A 379 7.65 6.35 -13.75
N PRO A 380 6.91 7.34 -13.25
CA PRO A 380 5.46 7.29 -13.27
C PRO A 380 5.01 7.16 -14.73
N LEU A 381 4.30 6.07 -15.04
CA LEU A 381 3.70 5.82 -16.35
C LEU A 381 2.82 7.01 -16.75
N THR A 382 2.79 7.38 -18.03
CA THR A 382 1.93 8.45 -18.54
C THR A 382 0.45 8.03 -18.56
N ASP A 383 -0.48 8.99 -18.66
CA ASP A 383 -1.92 8.70 -18.70
C ASP A 383 -2.28 7.87 -19.95
N GLU A 384 -1.55 8.06 -21.06
CA GLU A 384 -1.67 7.27 -22.30
C GLU A 384 -1.26 5.80 -22.11
N GLN A 385 -0.11 5.56 -21.45
CA GLN A 385 0.35 4.19 -21.15
C GLN A 385 -0.61 3.46 -20.19
N GLN A 386 -1.22 4.20 -19.27
CA GLN A 386 -2.25 3.65 -18.38
C GLN A 386 -3.55 3.35 -19.14
N CYS A 387 -3.91 4.14 -20.15
CA CYS A 387 -5.01 3.85 -21.05
C CYS A 387 -4.76 2.55 -21.85
N GLU A 388 -3.55 2.32 -22.35
CA GLU A 388 -3.18 1.06 -23.01
C GLU A 388 -3.28 -0.14 -22.06
N ARG A 389 -2.86 0.01 -20.80
CA ARG A 389 -3.05 -1.03 -19.78
C ARG A 389 -4.51 -1.30 -19.49
N LEU A 390 -5.38 -0.28 -19.51
CA LEU A 390 -6.82 -0.44 -19.36
C LEU A 390 -7.42 -1.24 -20.52
N VAL A 391 -7.07 -0.92 -21.77
CA VAL A 391 -7.48 -1.68 -22.95
C VAL A 391 -7.04 -3.14 -22.84
N ALA A 392 -5.80 -3.38 -22.43
CA ALA A 392 -5.29 -4.73 -22.23
C ALA A 392 -6.03 -5.49 -21.10
N ALA A 393 -6.45 -4.81 -20.03
CA ALA A 393 -7.24 -5.41 -18.95
C ALA A 393 -8.67 -5.75 -19.38
N ILE A 394 -9.28 -4.90 -20.20
CA ILE A 394 -10.60 -5.16 -20.82
C ILE A 394 -10.52 -6.37 -21.76
N ASN A 395 -9.50 -6.42 -22.62
CA ASN A 395 -9.28 -7.54 -23.54
C ASN A 395 -9.02 -8.87 -22.82
N ARG A 396 -8.44 -8.84 -21.61
CA ARG A 396 -8.26 -10.02 -20.75
C ARG A 396 -9.53 -10.41 -19.97
N GLY A 397 -10.59 -9.61 -20.03
CA GLY A 397 -11.83 -9.81 -19.27
C GLY A 397 -11.68 -9.48 -17.77
N GLU A 398 -10.60 -8.80 -17.36
CA GLU A 398 -10.39 -8.40 -15.96
C GLU A 398 -11.30 -7.23 -15.56
N VAL A 399 -11.71 -6.43 -16.55
CA VAL A 399 -12.50 -5.21 -16.37
C VAL A 399 -13.57 -5.17 -17.47
N PRO A 400 -14.87 -4.97 -17.13
CA PRO A 400 -15.92 -4.85 -18.14
C PRO A 400 -15.75 -3.55 -18.97
N GLU A 401 -16.23 -3.52 -20.21
CA GLU A 401 -16.13 -2.34 -21.10
C GLU A 401 -16.77 -1.09 -20.47
N ASP A 402 -17.88 -1.26 -19.75
CA ASP A 402 -18.59 -0.20 -19.03
C ASP A 402 -18.07 0.04 -17.59
N ALA A 403 -16.80 -0.26 -17.32
CA ALA A 403 -16.26 -0.20 -15.97
C ALA A 403 -16.46 1.15 -15.27
N SER A 404 -16.92 1.08 -14.02
CA SER A 404 -17.01 2.24 -13.13
C SER A 404 -15.61 2.80 -12.82
N ILE A 405 -15.54 4.10 -12.46
CA ILE A 405 -14.26 4.76 -12.11
C ILE A 405 -13.53 4.01 -10.98
N ARG A 406 -14.27 3.40 -10.04
CA ARG A 406 -13.70 2.59 -8.95
C ARG A 406 -13.08 1.28 -9.44
N GLN A 407 -13.66 0.63 -10.45
CA GLN A 407 -13.08 -0.57 -11.05
C GLN A 407 -11.79 -0.24 -11.80
N VAL A 408 -11.76 0.86 -12.56
CA VAL A 408 -10.54 1.37 -13.22
C VAL A 408 -9.47 1.71 -12.18
N GLN A 409 -9.87 2.35 -11.07
CA GLN A 409 -8.99 2.66 -9.95
C GLN A 409 -8.35 1.40 -9.35
N SER A 410 -9.16 0.37 -9.10
CA SER A 410 -8.70 -0.89 -8.53
C SER A 410 -7.83 -1.70 -9.50
N ALA A 411 -8.15 -1.70 -10.79
CA ALA A 411 -7.43 -2.46 -11.80
C ALA A 411 -6.06 -1.87 -12.12
N LEU A 412 -5.95 -0.54 -12.17
CA LEU A 412 -4.70 0.15 -12.51
C LEU A 412 -3.88 0.60 -11.29
N ASN A 413 -4.44 0.47 -10.08
CA ASN A 413 -3.86 0.95 -8.83
C ASN A 413 -3.44 2.44 -8.90
N VAL A 414 -4.32 3.28 -9.45
CA VAL A 414 -4.12 4.73 -9.59
C VAL A 414 -5.07 5.51 -8.70
N GLY A 415 -4.81 6.80 -8.46
CA GLY A 415 -5.73 7.67 -7.72
C GLY A 415 -7.03 7.96 -8.50
N PHE A 416 -8.13 8.25 -7.79
CA PHE A 416 -9.46 8.48 -8.36
C PHE A 416 -9.49 9.53 -9.48
N GLY A 417 -8.86 10.69 -9.27
CA GLY A 417 -8.81 11.76 -10.29
C GLY A 417 -8.05 11.35 -11.55
N ARG A 418 -7.06 10.47 -11.42
CA ARG A 418 -6.30 9.91 -12.54
C ARG A 418 -7.09 8.83 -13.27
N ALA A 419 -7.79 7.96 -12.53
CA ALA A 419 -8.69 6.96 -13.09
C ALA A 419 -9.81 7.62 -13.93
N LYS A 420 -10.35 8.75 -13.47
CA LYS A 420 -11.35 9.53 -14.23
C LYS A 420 -10.80 10.00 -15.58
N ARG A 421 -9.62 10.65 -15.60
CA ARG A 421 -8.97 11.10 -16.83
C ARG A 421 -8.65 9.96 -17.79
N ILE A 422 -8.17 8.83 -17.28
CA ILE A 422 -7.88 7.64 -18.10
C ILE A 422 -9.16 7.10 -18.74
N LYS A 423 -10.28 7.07 -18.01
CA LYS A 423 -11.57 6.65 -18.54
C LYS A 423 -12.10 7.60 -19.63
N GLU A 424 -11.94 8.92 -19.44
CA GLU A 424 -12.30 9.93 -20.43
C GLU A 424 -11.47 9.77 -21.71
N LEU A 425 -10.14 9.60 -21.60
CA LEU A 425 -9.26 9.32 -22.73
C LEU A 425 -9.62 8.03 -23.47
N TYR A 426 -10.03 6.99 -22.75
CA TYR A 426 -10.50 5.74 -23.36
C TYR A 426 -11.80 5.95 -24.15
N ALA A 427 -12.75 6.71 -23.61
CA ALA A 427 -14.00 7.02 -24.30
C ALA A 427 -13.78 7.87 -25.56
N GLU A 428 -12.87 8.83 -25.53
CA GLU A 428 -12.47 9.62 -26.71
C GLU A 428 -11.86 8.72 -27.80
N ARG A 429 -10.93 7.82 -27.44
CA ARG A 429 -10.35 6.86 -28.39
C ARG A 429 -11.40 5.94 -29.02
N LEU A 430 -12.37 5.49 -28.24
CA LEU A 430 -13.46 4.64 -28.73
C LEU A 430 -14.36 5.40 -29.73
N ALA A 431 -14.67 6.66 -29.43
CA ALA A 431 -15.44 7.52 -30.32
C ALA A 431 -14.71 7.79 -31.65
N ASP A 432 -13.39 8.01 -31.59
CA ASP A 432 -12.57 8.20 -32.79
C ASP A 432 -12.48 6.92 -33.64
N LEU A 433 -12.35 5.75 -33.00
CA LEU A 433 -12.40 4.46 -33.70
C LEU A 433 -13.75 4.23 -34.36
N HIS A 434 -14.87 4.49 -33.67
CA HIS A 434 -16.21 4.40 -34.27
C HIS A 434 -16.36 5.32 -35.48
N ARG A 435 -15.87 6.57 -35.38
CA ARG A 435 -15.90 7.52 -36.50
C ARG A 435 -15.07 7.02 -37.68
N ALA A 436 -13.88 6.48 -37.43
CA ALA A 436 -13.02 5.92 -38.46
C ALA A 436 -13.66 4.70 -39.14
N VAL A 437 -14.33 3.82 -38.38
CA VAL A 437 -15.05 2.66 -38.93
C VAL A 437 -16.22 3.11 -39.80
N ILE A 438 -17.00 4.10 -39.36
CA ILE A 438 -18.12 4.64 -40.15
C ILE A 438 -17.62 5.27 -41.47
N GLN A 439 -16.50 6.00 -41.43
CA GLN A 439 -15.89 6.61 -42.63
C GLN A 439 -15.24 5.59 -43.56
N ALA A 440 -14.81 4.44 -43.05
CA ALA A 440 -14.20 3.37 -43.85
C ALA A 440 -15.23 2.42 -44.48
N LEU A 441 -16.50 2.48 -44.07
CA LEU A 441 -17.57 1.73 -44.72
C LEU A 441 -17.87 2.36 -46.08
N PRO A 442 -17.81 1.60 -47.20
CA PRO A 442 -18.15 2.14 -48.51
C PRO A 442 -19.60 2.63 -48.50
N GLU A 443 -19.83 3.84 -49.04
CA GLU A 443 -21.19 4.35 -49.27
C GLU A 443 -21.95 3.31 -50.08
N ARG A 444 -22.94 2.66 -49.44
CA ARG A 444 -23.87 1.78 -50.12
C ARG A 444 -24.78 2.66 -50.98
N ASP A 445 -24.34 2.93 -52.20
CA ASP A 445 -25.19 3.37 -53.30
C ASP A 445 -26.13 2.22 -53.70
N GLU A 446 -27.14 1.93 -52.88
CA GLU A 446 -28.46 1.43 -53.30
C GLU A 446 -29.32 1.10 -52.06
N PRO A 447 -30.51 1.71 -51.92
CA PRO A 447 -31.48 1.24 -50.94
C PRO A 447 -32.03 -0.13 -51.37
N PRO A 448 -32.10 -1.13 -50.48
CA PRO A 448 -32.66 -2.43 -50.85
C PRO A 448 -34.13 -2.26 -51.24
N ALA A 449 -34.45 -2.69 -52.46
CA ALA A 449 -35.81 -2.80 -52.95
C ALA A 449 -36.66 -3.55 -51.92
N ARG A 450 -37.77 -2.91 -51.50
CA ARG A 450 -38.77 -3.49 -50.59
C ARG A 450 -39.32 -4.78 -51.20
N ALA A 451 -38.76 -5.92 -50.82
CA ALA A 451 -39.41 -7.21 -51.01
C ALA A 451 -40.59 -7.29 -50.04
N GLY A 452 -41.80 -7.26 -50.58
CA GLY A 452 -43.05 -7.38 -49.83
C GLY A 452 -43.12 -8.71 -49.08
N LEU A 453 -43.12 -8.64 -47.75
CA LEU A 453 -43.55 -9.73 -46.89
C LEU A 453 -45.07 -9.68 -46.79
N THR A 454 -45.74 -10.49 -47.61
CA THR A 454 -47.14 -10.86 -47.45
C THR A 454 -47.31 -11.66 -46.17
N VAL A 455 -48.01 -11.09 -45.20
CA VAL A 455 -48.51 -11.78 -44.00
C VAL A 455 -49.63 -12.72 -44.44
N VAL A 456 -49.36 -14.03 -44.45
CA VAL A 456 -50.40 -15.05 -44.56
C VAL A 456 -50.98 -15.24 -43.16
N GLY A 457 -52.20 -14.75 -42.96
CA GLY A 457 -53.01 -15.04 -41.80
C GLY A 457 -53.49 -16.48 -41.82
N GLY A 458 -53.26 -17.20 -40.73
CA GLY A 458 -53.94 -18.46 -40.42
C GLY A 458 -54.84 -18.25 -39.21
N GLU A 459 -56.15 -18.18 -39.45
CA GLU A 459 -57.17 -18.47 -38.45
C GLU A 459 -57.60 -19.94 -38.57
N ARG A 460 -57.86 -20.52 -37.40
CA ARG A 460 -58.51 -21.81 -37.06
C ARG A 460 -57.60 -23.00 -36.80
#